data_AF-A0A448YGV6-F1
#
_entry.id   AF-A0A448YGV6-F1
#
_cell.length_a   1.000
_cell.length_b   1.000
_cell.length_c   1.000
_cell.angle_alpha   90.00
_cell.angle_beta   90.00
_cell.angle_gamma   90.00
#
_symmetry.space_group_name_H-M   'P 1'
#
loop_
_entity.id
_entity.type
_entity.pdbx_description
1 polymer ?
#
loop_
_entity_poly.entity_id
_entity_poly.type
_entity_poly.pdbx_seq_one_letter_code
_entity_poly.pdbx_strand_id
1 'polypeptide(L)'
;MLQIKYPSLLNLTNFIASDNYEASLSSTEITIEGLSKLANLLNKPLDSDNPIYSSSSYPSKVDLYLTIAAYCKRIILHPDLSQFNFTLKDIFRIWEIRLNFLLMSSGMADSKGIKPIPDAKYVRSEVEILIKEMEKIEGGGDLSSWDFRILLNRIRYGSGLQLLTFYFNEVFEARKELGEDGGKTARYKLRILLFGISSLLTARQQYLALFNQLEQVETDESRLQSELALLTALSGILLLYKDSNNVDREHNGYFDEIKEAYDKSLVDPYCHDTLVEILRTLTPVHNGQESKPLPLEEGFHFEGIDQVIELVRDLKITGRIICSLWGRFELDSKVASSAEGIMGIIHEEWRGHLNKMYGFE
;
A
#
# COMPACT_ATOMS: atom_id res chain seq x y z
N MET A 1 -1.18 -16.63 29.57
CA MET A 1 0.26 -16.97 29.62
C MET A 1 1.15 -16.23 28.58
N LEU A 2 0.62 -15.54 27.57
CA LEU A 2 1.43 -14.78 26.59
C LEU A 2 2.14 -13.54 27.19
N GLN A 3 1.46 -12.75 28.03
CA GLN A 3 2.06 -11.56 28.67
C GLN A 3 3.27 -11.89 29.53
N ILE A 4 3.24 -13.04 30.22
CA ILE A 4 4.37 -13.53 31.02
C ILE A 4 5.51 -14.00 30.12
N LYS A 5 5.19 -14.62 28.98
CA LYS A 5 6.18 -15.19 28.05
C LYS A 5 6.86 -14.11 27.18
N TYR A 6 6.13 -13.04 26.83
CA TYR A 6 6.59 -11.97 25.95
C TYR A 6 6.35 -10.56 26.53
N PRO A 7 6.86 -10.27 27.75
CA PRO A 7 6.58 -9.01 28.44
C PRO A 7 7.19 -7.79 27.73
N SER A 8 8.30 -7.98 27.00
CA SER A 8 8.93 -6.92 26.21
C SER A 8 8.16 -6.58 24.94
N LEU A 9 7.47 -7.55 24.32
CA LEU A 9 6.62 -7.35 23.14
C LEU A 9 5.27 -6.74 23.53
N LEU A 10 4.66 -7.25 24.60
CA LEU A 10 3.33 -6.87 25.08
C LEU A 10 3.42 -5.76 26.13
N ASN A 11 4.16 -4.71 25.80
CA ASN A 11 4.38 -3.55 26.67
C ASN A 11 3.66 -2.32 26.12
N LEU A 12 2.99 -1.57 27.01
CA LEU A 12 2.33 -0.31 26.67
C LEU A 12 3.26 0.68 25.95
N THR A 13 4.54 0.73 26.34
CA THR A 13 5.52 1.67 25.76
C THR A 13 5.87 1.39 24.31
N ASN A 14 5.51 0.22 23.79
CA ASN A 14 5.76 -0.15 22.40
C ASN A 14 4.74 0.48 21.44
N PHE A 15 3.64 0.98 21.99
CA PHE A 15 2.54 1.51 21.19
C PHE A 15 2.58 3.03 21.18
N ILE A 16 2.32 3.55 20.00
CA ILE A 16 1.96 4.95 19.83
C ILE A 16 0.78 5.31 20.73
N ALA A 17 0.91 6.45 21.43
CA ALA A 17 -0.12 6.97 22.31
C ALA A 17 -1.31 7.49 21.49
N SER A 18 -2.51 7.04 21.86
CA SER A 18 -3.78 7.42 21.23
C SER A 18 -4.80 7.81 22.29
N ASP A 19 -4.37 8.54 23.32
CA ASP A 19 -5.07 8.75 24.59
C ASP A 19 -6.53 9.20 24.44
N ASN A 20 -6.82 10.11 23.50
CA ASN A 20 -8.18 10.59 23.24
C ASN A 20 -9.11 9.49 22.72
N TYR A 21 -8.61 8.59 21.89
CA TYR A 21 -9.35 7.47 21.30
C TYR A 21 -9.38 6.25 22.23
N GLU A 22 -8.42 6.13 23.14
CA GLU A 22 -8.42 5.09 24.17
C GLU A 22 -9.47 5.38 25.26
N ALA A 23 -9.63 6.67 25.61
CA ALA A 23 -10.63 7.11 26.59
C ALA A 23 -12.07 6.79 26.16
N SER A 24 -12.39 6.97 24.87
CA SER A 24 -13.74 6.69 24.33
C SER A 24 -14.12 5.20 24.42
N LEU A 25 -13.12 4.31 24.53
CA LEU A 25 -13.34 2.88 24.65
C LEU A 25 -13.47 2.40 26.10
N SER A 26 -13.17 3.24 27.10
CA SER A 26 -12.98 2.83 28.51
C SER A 26 -14.10 1.95 29.09
N SER A 27 -15.36 2.21 28.72
CA SER A 27 -16.56 1.45 29.16
C SER A 27 -16.97 0.31 28.23
N THR A 28 -16.27 0.11 27.12
CA THR A 28 -16.57 -0.90 26.11
C THR A 28 -15.88 -2.22 26.43
N GLU A 29 -16.65 -3.31 26.38
CA GLU A 29 -16.10 -4.67 26.42
C GLU A 29 -15.26 -4.96 25.16
N ILE A 30 -14.03 -5.43 25.36
CA ILE A 30 -13.06 -5.64 24.28
C ILE A 30 -13.18 -7.08 23.77
N THR A 31 -13.61 -7.25 22.52
CA THR A 31 -13.78 -8.56 21.87
C THR A 31 -13.37 -8.51 20.39
N ILE A 32 -13.04 -9.67 19.80
CA ILE A 32 -12.75 -9.76 18.35
C ILE A 32 -13.97 -9.41 17.49
N GLU A 33 -15.16 -9.78 17.95
CA GLU A 33 -16.41 -9.41 17.28
C GLU A 33 -16.59 -7.88 17.27
N GLY A 34 -16.26 -7.22 18.39
CA GLY A 34 -16.26 -5.76 18.50
C GLY A 34 -15.31 -5.09 17.51
N LEU A 35 -14.10 -5.64 17.33
CA LEU A 35 -13.15 -5.17 16.31
C LEU A 35 -13.74 -5.30 14.89
N SER A 36 -14.38 -6.44 14.61
CA SER A 36 -15.01 -6.69 13.31
C SER A 36 -16.20 -5.74 13.06
N LYS A 37 -17.01 -5.44 14.09
CA LYS A 37 -18.10 -4.46 14.01
C LYS A 37 -17.57 -3.06 13.71
N LEU A 38 -16.51 -2.61 14.40
CA LEU A 38 -15.88 -1.32 14.14
C LEU A 38 -15.34 -1.22 12.71
N ALA A 39 -14.61 -2.23 12.24
CA ALA A 39 -14.07 -2.22 10.89
C ALA A 39 -15.19 -2.16 9.82
N ASN A 40 -16.31 -2.85 10.05
CA ASN A 40 -17.45 -2.85 9.13
C ASN A 40 -18.12 -1.48 8.98
N LEU A 41 -17.99 -0.57 9.96
CA LEU A 41 -18.51 0.80 9.85
C LEU A 41 -17.91 1.58 8.68
N LEU A 42 -16.75 1.17 8.17
CA LEU A 42 -16.11 1.78 7.00
C LEU A 42 -16.87 1.50 5.69
N ASN A 43 -17.51 0.33 5.61
CA ASN A 43 -18.22 -0.12 4.42
C ASN A 43 -19.73 0.10 4.51
N LYS A 44 -20.30 -0.09 5.70
CA LYS A 44 -21.75 -0.01 5.91
C LYS A 44 -22.04 0.65 7.26
N PRO A 45 -22.94 1.65 7.30
CA PRO A 45 -23.45 2.12 8.57
C PRO A 45 -24.16 0.97 9.29
N LEU A 46 -23.81 0.79 10.56
CA LEU A 46 -24.50 -0.12 11.45
C LEU A 46 -25.38 0.71 12.37
N ASP A 47 -26.68 0.40 12.38
CA ASP A 47 -27.57 0.88 13.43
C ASP A 47 -27.37 -0.02 14.65
N SER A 48 -26.70 0.51 15.67
CA SER A 48 -26.41 -0.17 16.93
C SER A 48 -26.77 0.73 18.10
N ASP A 49 -27.39 0.15 19.11
CA ASP A 49 -27.70 0.83 20.37
C ASP A 49 -26.44 1.22 21.15
N ASN A 50 -25.32 0.52 20.92
CA ASN A 50 -24.03 0.93 21.46
C ASN A 50 -23.44 2.06 20.59
N PRO A 51 -23.20 3.26 21.14
CA PRO A 51 -22.72 4.43 20.39
C PRO A 51 -21.42 4.16 19.62
N ILE A 52 -20.49 3.37 20.19
CA ILE A 52 -19.21 3.11 19.52
C ILE A 52 -19.36 2.27 18.23
N TYR A 53 -20.48 1.58 18.06
CA TYR A 53 -20.78 0.84 16.82
C TYR A 53 -21.79 1.60 15.95
N SER A 54 -21.95 2.91 16.16
CA SER A 54 -22.75 3.79 15.31
C SER A 54 -21.85 4.68 14.48
N SER A 55 -22.11 4.78 13.17
CA SER A 55 -21.38 5.69 12.29
C SER A 55 -21.51 7.16 12.73
N SER A 56 -22.58 7.52 13.44
CA SER A 56 -22.79 8.88 13.95
C SER A 56 -21.80 9.30 15.04
N SER A 57 -21.11 8.35 15.68
CA SER A 57 -20.13 8.63 16.73
C SER A 57 -18.76 9.04 16.20
N TYR A 58 -18.54 8.96 14.88
CA TYR A 58 -17.27 9.30 14.24
C TYR A 58 -17.46 10.50 13.30
N PRO A 59 -16.96 11.69 13.67
CA PRO A 59 -17.04 12.88 12.83
C PRO A 59 -16.37 12.72 11.46
N SER A 60 -15.36 11.86 11.37
CA SER A 60 -14.62 11.55 10.15
C SER A 60 -14.19 10.09 10.06
N LYS A 61 -13.83 9.63 8.84
CA LYS A 61 -13.20 8.31 8.64
C LYS A 61 -11.88 8.17 9.40
N VAL A 62 -11.14 9.27 9.54
CA VAL A 62 -9.89 9.31 10.32
C VAL A 62 -10.14 8.91 11.78
N ASP A 63 -11.17 9.49 12.41
CA ASP A 63 -11.51 9.18 13.79
C ASP A 63 -11.83 7.70 13.98
N LEU A 64 -12.51 7.11 12.98
CA LEU A 64 -12.80 5.69 12.96
C LEU A 64 -11.52 4.84 12.80
N TYR A 65 -10.60 5.18 11.90
CA TYR A 65 -9.30 4.48 11.77
C TYR A 65 -8.50 4.50 13.07
N LEU A 66 -8.40 5.67 13.70
CA LEU A 66 -7.65 5.84 14.96
C LEU A 66 -8.33 5.11 16.12
N THR A 67 -9.66 5.07 16.14
CA THR A 67 -10.42 4.29 17.12
C THR A 67 -10.23 2.78 16.93
N ILE A 68 -10.24 2.29 15.69
CA ILE A 68 -9.94 0.88 15.39
C ILE A 68 -8.51 0.54 15.83
N ALA A 69 -7.53 1.39 15.50
CA ALA A 69 -6.14 1.19 15.92
C ALA A 69 -6.00 1.16 17.45
N ALA A 70 -6.67 2.05 18.17
CA ALA A 70 -6.73 2.06 19.64
C ALA A 70 -7.40 0.79 20.20
N TYR A 71 -8.47 0.31 19.55
CA TYR A 71 -9.15 -0.93 19.91
C TYR A 71 -8.22 -2.14 19.77
N CYS A 72 -7.46 -2.24 18.67
CA CYS A 72 -6.44 -3.27 18.49
C CYS A 72 -5.39 -3.27 19.60
N LYS A 73 -4.88 -2.10 20.00
CA LYS A 73 -3.94 -1.97 21.12
C LYS A 73 -4.53 -2.52 22.42
N ARG A 74 -5.80 -2.22 22.71
CA ARG A 74 -6.46 -2.75 23.91
C ARG A 74 -6.64 -4.26 23.88
N ILE A 75 -6.91 -4.85 22.72
CA ILE A 75 -6.93 -6.32 22.56
C ILE A 75 -5.53 -6.88 22.87
N ILE A 76 -4.49 -6.35 22.24
CA ILE A 76 -3.11 -6.85 22.40
C ILE A 76 -2.61 -6.70 23.85
N LEU A 77 -3.01 -5.64 24.55
CA LEU A 77 -2.60 -5.39 25.94
C LEU A 77 -3.61 -5.92 26.98
N HIS A 78 -4.62 -6.69 26.57
CA HIS A 78 -5.67 -7.12 27.50
C HIS A 78 -5.11 -7.95 28.66
N PRO A 79 -5.38 -7.59 29.94
CA PRO A 79 -4.79 -8.26 31.11
C PRO A 79 -5.03 -9.77 31.15
N ASP A 80 -6.16 -10.22 30.63
CA ASP A 80 -6.46 -11.64 30.47
C ASP A 80 -6.53 -12.05 29.00
N LEU A 81 -5.43 -11.83 28.27
CA LEU A 81 -5.25 -12.32 26.90
C LEU A 81 -5.54 -13.83 26.76
N SER A 82 -5.40 -14.60 27.84
CA SER A 82 -5.72 -16.04 27.87
C SER A 82 -7.20 -16.32 27.62
N GLN A 83 -8.11 -15.44 28.04
CA GLN A 83 -9.55 -15.61 27.80
C GLN A 83 -9.90 -15.69 26.32
N PHE A 84 -9.12 -15.05 25.44
CA PHE A 84 -9.35 -15.07 24.01
C PHE A 84 -8.71 -16.26 23.28
N ASN A 85 -7.94 -17.11 23.99
CA ASN A 85 -7.18 -18.21 23.40
C ASN A 85 -6.26 -17.80 22.22
N PHE A 86 -5.71 -16.57 22.24
CA PHE A 86 -4.84 -16.11 21.15
C PHE A 86 -3.50 -16.84 21.13
N THR A 87 -3.03 -17.08 19.91
CA THR A 87 -1.64 -17.42 19.59
C THR A 87 -0.83 -16.16 19.30
N LEU A 88 0.50 -16.27 19.24
CA LEU A 88 1.35 -15.15 18.86
C LEU A 88 1.08 -14.68 17.41
N LYS A 89 0.69 -15.61 16.52
CA LYS A 89 0.29 -15.29 15.15
C LYS A 89 -0.95 -14.39 15.11
N ASP A 90 -1.91 -14.63 15.99
CA ASP A 90 -3.11 -13.79 16.11
C ASP A 90 -2.75 -12.38 16.59
N ILE A 91 -1.81 -12.27 17.55
CA ILE A 91 -1.30 -10.98 18.00
C ILE A 91 -0.67 -10.20 16.85
N PHE A 92 0.18 -10.83 16.04
CA PHE A 92 0.77 -10.17 14.88
C PHE A 92 -0.27 -9.79 13.82
N ARG A 93 -1.33 -10.59 13.63
CA ARG A 93 -2.43 -10.23 12.74
C ARG A 93 -3.20 -9.00 13.24
N ILE A 94 -3.45 -8.89 14.54
CA ILE A 94 -4.08 -7.70 15.14
C ILE A 94 -3.16 -6.48 15.01
N TRP A 95 -1.84 -6.69 15.12
CA TRP A 95 -0.85 -5.64 14.91
C TRP A 95 -0.81 -5.15 13.46
N GLU A 96 -0.90 -6.08 12.49
CA GLU A 96 -1.02 -5.74 11.07
C GLU A 96 -2.25 -4.88 10.80
N ILE A 97 -3.42 -5.25 11.35
CA ILE A 97 -4.65 -4.47 11.26
C ILE A 97 -4.43 -3.06 11.83
N ARG A 98 -3.85 -2.97 13.03
CA ARG A 98 -3.53 -1.69 13.69
C ARG A 98 -2.65 -0.81 12.81
N LEU A 99 -1.55 -1.35 12.29
CA LEU A 99 -0.60 -0.57 11.49
C LEU A 99 -1.21 -0.09 10.19
N ASN A 100 -2.02 -0.91 9.51
CA ASN A 100 -2.75 -0.45 8.32
C ASN A 100 -3.65 0.75 8.61
N PHE A 101 -4.44 0.71 9.69
CA PHE A 101 -5.31 1.84 10.05
C PHE A 101 -4.53 3.09 10.51
N LEU A 102 -3.42 2.92 11.24
CA LEU A 102 -2.53 4.04 11.56
C LEU A 102 -1.97 4.69 10.28
N LEU A 103 -1.54 3.87 9.31
CA LEU A 103 -1.03 4.38 8.03
C LEU A 103 -2.12 5.09 7.21
N MET A 104 -3.35 4.57 7.17
CA MET A 104 -4.47 5.23 6.49
C MET A 104 -4.80 6.59 7.11
N SER A 105 -4.72 6.69 8.44
CA SER A 105 -4.92 7.96 9.17
C SER A 105 -3.81 8.98 8.89
N SER A 106 -2.59 8.54 8.57
CA SER A 106 -1.45 9.44 8.37
C SER A 106 -1.65 10.39 7.18
N GLY A 107 -1.18 11.64 7.33
CA GLY A 107 -1.23 12.65 6.25
C GLY A 107 -2.63 13.14 5.87
N MET A 108 -3.69 12.80 6.62
CA MET A 108 -4.99 13.46 6.48
C MET A 108 -4.99 14.74 7.33
N ALA A 109 -4.82 15.91 6.69
CA ALA A 109 -4.99 17.20 7.35
C ALA A 109 -6.44 17.71 7.15
N ASP A 110 -7.03 18.25 8.21
CA ASP A 110 -8.46 18.56 8.27
C ASP A 110 -8.96 19.69 7.39
N SER A 111 -10.09 19.42 6.76
CA SER A 111 -11.22 20.33 6.86
C SER A 111 -11.83 20.23 8.29
N LYS A 112 -11.63 21.26 9.13
CA LYS A 112 -12.31 21.50 10.44
C LYS A 112 -11.68 20.92 11.74
N GLY A 113 -10.45 21.32 12.06
CA GLY A 113 -10.03 21.50 13.46
C GLY A 113 -9.71 20.26 14.29
N ILE A 114 -9.42 19.12 13.66
CA ILE A 114 -8.78 18.00 14.35
C ILE A 114 -7.29 18.36 14.50
N LYS A 115 -6.64 17.82 15.54
CA LYS A 115 -5.20 18.06 15.74
C LYS A 115 -4.43 17.45 14.56
N PRO A 116 -3.36 18.11 14.06
CA PRO A 116 -2.57 17.56 12.97
C PRO A 116 -2.12 16.14 13.30
N ILE A 117 -2.50 15.20 12.42
CA ILE A 117 -2.20 13.79 12.58
C ILE A 117 -0.71 13.59 12.29
N PRO A 118 0.02 12.80 13.10
CA PRO A 118 1.43 12.54 12.85
C PRO A 118 1.67 11.88 11.47
N ASP A 119 2.71 12.33 10.79
CA ASP A 119 3.26 11.74 9.55
C ASP A 119 3.50 10.22 9.73
N ALA A 120 3.47 9.43 8.65
CA ALA A 120 3.80 8.00 8.64
C ALA A 120 5.15 7.69 9.31
N LYS A 121 6.08 8.65 9.35
CA LYS A 121 7.33 8.57 10.14
C LYS A 121 7.10 8.24 11.62
N TYR A 122 5.97 8.65 12.19
CA TYR A 122 5.62 8.38 13.58
C TYR A 122 5.40 6.88 13.83
N VAL A 123 4.81 6.17 12.85
CA VAL A 123 4.56 4.71 12.91
C VAL A 123 5.86 3.91 12.96
N ARG A 124 6.99 4.49 12.50
CA ARG A 124 8.31 3.82 12.53
C ARG A 124 8.75 3.45 13.93
N SER A 125 8.43 4.28 14.94
CA SER A 125 8.81 4.02 16.33
C SER A 125 8.21 2.70 16.87
N GLU A 126 6.92 2.48 16.62
CA GLU A 126 6.22 1.24 16.98
C GLU A 126 6.75 0.04 16.17
N VAL A 127 7.03 0.23 14.87
CA VAL A 127 7.56 -0.81 13.98
C VAL A 127 8.99 -1.24 14.31
N GLU A 128 9.88 -0.31 14.67
CA GLU A 128 11.27 -0.63 15.03
C GLU A 128 11.33 -1.52 16.27
N ILE A 129 10.49 -1.23 17.27
CA ILE A 129 10.37 -2.06 18.47
C ILE A 129 9.81 -3.43 18.10
N LEU A 130 8.72 -3.46 17.31
CA LEU A 130 8.10 -4.72 16.89
C LEU A 130 9.07 -5.62 16.14
N ILE A 131 9.81 -5.10 15.16
CA ILE A 131 10.80 -5.89 14.40
C ILE A 131 11.88 -6.43 15.32
N LYS A 132 12.42 -5.60 16.23
CA LYS A 132 13.44 -6.04 17.20
C LYS A 132 12.94 -7.16 18.10
N GLU A 133 11.67 -7.11 18.52
CA GLU A 133 11.07 -8.16 19.33
C GLU A 133 10.79 -9.42 18.49
N MET A 134 10.35 -9.27 17.24
CA MET A 134 10.18 -10.39 16.31
C MET A 134 11.50 -11.13 16.08
N GLU A 135 12.59 -10.42 15.80
CA GLU A 135 13.93 -11.02 15.60
C GLU A 135 14.41 -11.83 16.82
N LYS A 136 14.04 -11.42 18.04
CA LYS A 136 14.36 -12.19 19.27
C LYS A 136 13.54 -13.47 19.39
N ILE A 137 12.31 -13.47 18.89
CA ILE A 137 11.37 -14.59 19.02
C ILE A 137 11.55 -15.58 17.86
N GLU A 138 11.86 -15.11 16.66
CA GLU A 138 11.90 -15.86 15.40
C GLU A 138 13.07 -16.85 15.25
N GLY A 139 13.82 -17.14 16.31
CA GLY A 139 14.85 -18.19 16.35
C GLY A 139 14.35 -19.63 16.08
N GLY A 140 13.16 -19.85 15.50
CA GLY A 140 12.61 -21.18 15.22
C GLY A 140 11.27 -21.29 14.47
N GLY A 141 10.76 -20.27 13.73
CA GLY A 141 9.57 -20.45 12.87
C GLY A 141 8.95 -19.17 12.27
N ASP A 142 8.15 -19.33 11.20
CA ASP A 142 7.45 -18.27 10.46
C ASP A 142 6.21 -17.78 11.23
N LEU A 143 6.41 -16.83 12.14
CA LEU A 143 5.37 -16.36 13.07
C LEU A 143 4.47 -15.27 12.49
N SER A 144 4.92 -14.58 11.44
CA SER A 144 4.21 -13.51 10.76
C SER A 144 3.95 -13.86 9.30
N SER A 145 2.93 -13.26 8.69
CA SER A 145 2.73 -13.41 7.24
C SER A 145 3.83 -12.68 6.48
N TRP A 146 4.19 -13.19 5.30
CA TRP A 146 5.14 -12.52 4.42
C TRP A 146 4.68 -11.10 4.05
N ASP A 147 3.39 -10.90 3.78
CA ASP A 147 2.82 -9.58 3.50
C ASP A 147 3.01 -8.62 4.68
N PHE A 148 2.88 -9.11 5.92
CA PHE A 148 3.11 -8.29 7.11
C PHE A 148 4.59 -7.90 7.24
N ARG A 149 5.53 -8.82 6.97
CA ARG A 149 6.97 -8.51 6.93
C ARG A 149 7.30 -7.44 5.88
N ILE A 150 6.69 -7.52 4.70
CA ILE A 150 6.85 -6.50 3.64
C ILE A 150 6.35 -5.14 4.16
N LEU A 151 5.18 -5.10 4.79
CA LEU A 151 4.62 -3.87 5.39
C LEU A 151 5.56 -3.28 6.44
N LEU A 152 6.06 -4.09 7.38
CA LEU A 152 6.96 -3.64 8.44
C LEU A 152 8.25 -3.03 7.87
N ASN A 153 8.87 -3.70 6.89
CA ASN A 153 10.10 -3.19 6.28
C ASN A 153 9.85 -1.92 5.43
N ARG A 154 8.69 -1.81 4.76
CA ARG A 154 8.27 -0.57 4.08
C ARG A 154 8.21 0.60 5.05
N ILE A 155 7.58 0.40 6.21
CA ILE A 155 7.45 1.46 7.22
C ILE A 155 8.84 1.81 7.78
N ARG A 156 9.62 0.81 8.20
CA ARG A 156 10.96 0.97 8.79
C ARG A 156 11.90 1.77 7.90
N TYR A 157 12.01 1.39 6.64
CA TYR A 157 13.04 1.94 5.74
C TYR A 157 12.53 3.10 4.87
N GLY A 158 11.21 3.26 4.70
CA GLY A 158 10.65 4.22 3.75
C GLY A 158 11.19 3.98 2.33
N SER A 159 11.44 5.04 1.58
CA SER A 159 12.04 4.97 0.23
C SER A 159 13.58 4.83 0.19
N GLY A 160 14.18 4.50 1.34
CA GLY A 160 15.62 4.35 1.46
C GLY A 160 16.17 3.18 0.64
N LEU A 161 17.45 3.25 0.29
CA LEU A 161 18.16 2.16 -0.42
C LEU A 161 18.14 0.84 0.37
N GLN A 162 18.01 0.91 1.70
CA GLN A 162 17.89 -0.26 2.57
C GLN A 162 16.64 -1.10 2.23
N LEU A 163 15.52 -0.46 1.86
CA LEU A 163 14.32 -1.20 1.44
C LEU A 163 14.56 -1.92 0.11
N LEU A 164 15.27 -1.28 -0.81
CA LEU A 164 15.62 -1.87 -2.11
C LEU A 164 16.53 -3.10 -1.92
N THR A 165 17.54 -3.01 -1.04
CA THR A 165 18.39 -4.15 -0.67
C THR A 165 17.57 -5.28 -0.05
N PHE A 166 16.63 -4.95 0.84
CA PHE A 166 15.72 -5.94 1.41
C PHE A 166 14.90 -6.65 0.32
N TYR A 167 14.30 -5.91 -0.62
CA TYR A 167 13.56 -6.53 -1.73
C TYR A 167 14.42 -7.41 -2.62
N PHE A 168 15.65 -7.02 -2.96
CA PHE A 168 16.52 -7.87 -3.74
C PHE A 168 16.88 -9.18 -3.02
N ASN A 169 17.08 -9.14 -1.70
CA ASN A 169 17.28 -10.35 -0.90
C ASN A 169 16.02 -11.24 -0.92
N GLU A 170 14.83 -10.67 -0.75
CA GLU A 170 13.56 -11.42 -0.82
C GLU A 170 13.32 -12.01 -2.23
N VAL A 171 13.72 -11.31 -3.30
CA VAL A 171 13.67 -11.84 -4.67
C VAL A 171 14.58 -13.06 -4.80
N PHE A 172 15.78 -13.00 -4.23
CA PHE A 172 16.71 -14.14 -4.25
C PHE A 172 16.12 -15.36 -3.53
N GLU A 173 15.53 -15.18 -2.35
CA GLU A 173 14.87 -16.27 -1.61
C GLU A 173 13.65 -16.80 -2.36
N ALA A 174 12.78 -15.94 -2.87
CA ALA A 174 11.61 -16.36 -3.65
C ALA A 174 12.00 -17.11 -4.94
N ARG A 175 13.15 -16.78 -5.56
CA ARG A 175 13.67 -17.53 -6.72
C ARG A 175 14.16 -18.92 -6.35
N LYS A 176 14.68 -19.16 -5.14
CA LYS A 176 15.01 -20.52 -4.69
C LYS A 176 13.75 -21.38 -4.55
N GLU A 177 12.64 -20.77 -4.11
CA GLU A 177 11.33 -21.43 -4.02
C GLU A 177 10.72 -21.77 -5.40
N LEU A 178 11.23 -21.22 -6.51
CA LEU A 178 10.76 -21.55 -7.87
C LEU A 178 11.26 -22.90 -8.40
N GLY A 179 12.22 -23.56 -7.73
CA GLY A 179 12.64 -24.93 -8.07
C GLY A 179 11.49 -25.96 -8.02
N GLU A 180 11.77 -27.20 -8.45
CA GLU A 180 10.95 -28.43 -8.56
C GLU A 180 9.44 -28.36 -8.93
N ASP A 181 8.64 -27.39 -8.48
CA ASP A 181 7.19 -27.28 -8.74
C ASP A 181 6.71 -25.86 -9.18
N GLY A 182 7.62 -24.91 -9.45
CA GLY A 182 7.26 -23.62 -10.04
C GLY A 182 6.18 -22.85 -9.25
N GLY A 183 6.28 -22.92 -7.92
CA GLY A 183 5.18 -22.66 -6.99
C GLY A 183 4.46 -21.32 -7.20
N LYS A 184 3.12 -21.39 -7.24
CA LYS A 184 2.23 -20.21 -7.33
C LYS A 184 2.58 -19.13 -6.29
N THR A 185 2.95 -19.54 -5.08
CA THR A 185 3.37 -18.65 -3.99
C THR A 185 4.63 -17.86 -4.32
N ALA A 186 5.64 -18.50 -4.90
CA ALA A 186 6.89 -17.83 -5.28
C ALA A 186 6.66 -16.82 -6.40
N ARG A 187 5.85 -17.17 -7.41
CA ARG A 187 5.44 -16.24 -8.48
C ARG A 187 4.69 -15.03 -7.93
N TYR A 188 3.76 -15.26 -7.01
CA TYR A 188 3.05 -14.19 -6.30
C TYR A 188 4.02 -13.26 -5.56
N LYS A 189 4.93 -13.81 -4.74
CA LYS A 189 5.94 -13.01 -4.01
C LYS A 189 6.79 -12.19 -4.98
N LEU A 190 7.27 -12.79 -6.07
CA LEU A 190 8.09 -12.10 -7.07
C LEU A 190 7.34 -10.95 -7.74
N ARG A 191 6.05 -11.11 -8.05
CA ARG A 191 5.21 -10.04 -8.61
C ARG A 191 5.09 -8.86 -7.65
N ILE A 192 4.77 -9.12 -6.38
CA ILE A 192 4.66 -8.09 -5.34
C ILE A 192 6.01 -7.38 -5.12
N LEU A 193 7.12 -8.13 -5.11
CA LEU A 193 8.48 -7.57 -4.99
C LEU A 193 8.85 -6.72 -6.21
N LEU A 194 8.50 -7.14 -7.43
CA LEU A 194 8.72 -6.37 -8.65
C LEU A 194 8.02 -5.01 -8.56
N PHE A 195 6.73 -4.99 -8.21
CA PHE A 195 5.98 -3.74 -8.04
C PHE A 195 6.57 -2.85 -6.94
N GLY A 196 7.02 -3.44 -5.83
CA GLY A 196 7.70 -2.71 -4.75
C GLY A 196 9.05 -2.10 -5.16
N ILE A 197 9.87 -2.83 -5.92
CA ILE A 197 11.15 -2.31 -6.46
C ILE A 197 10.86 -1.18 -7.45
N SER A 198 9.91 -1.41 -8.37
CA SER A 198 9.57 -0.44 -9.41
C SER A 198 8.99 0.86 -8.85
N SER A 199 8.16 0.79 -7.80
CA SER A 199 7.65 1.99 -7.14
C SER A 199 8.76 2.79 -6.44
N LEU A 200 9.76 2.13 -5.87
CA LEU A 200 10.95 2.79 -5.30
C LEU A 200 11.80 3.47 -6.37
N LEU A 201 12.07 2.79 -7.49
CA LEU A 201 12.79 3.39 -8.61
C LEU A 201 12.04 4.60 -9.18
N THR A 202 10.70 4.50 -9.26
CA THR A 202 9.82 5.61 -9.67
C THR A 202 9.93 6.80 -8.73
N ALA A 203 9.82 6.58 -7.40
CA ALA A 203 9.91 7.62 -6.38
C ALA A 203 11.28 8.32 -6.40
N ARG A 204 12.35 7.54 -6.63
CA ARG A 204 13.73 8.03 -6.76
C ARG A 204 14.05 8.61 -8.15
N GLN A 205 13.07 8.66 -9.04
CA GLN A 205 13.18 9.17 -10.42
C GLN A 205 14.25 8.45 -11.27
N GLN A 206 14.49 7.17 -10.97
CA GLN A 206 15.45 6.32 -11.70
C GLN A 206 14.78 5.63 -12.90
N TYR A 207 14.18 6.42 -13.80
CA TYR A 207 13.33 5.91 -14.88
C TYR A 207 14.06 5.04 -15.90
N LEU A 208 15.36 5.30 -16.18
CA LEU A 208 16.14 4.46 -17.09
C LEU A 208 16.35 3.04 -16.52
N ALA A 209 16.68 2.95 -15.22
CA ALA A 209 16.85 1.67 -14.55
C ALA A 209 15.52 0.90 -14.49
N LEU A 210 14.43 1.62 -14.22
CA LEU A 210 13.08 1.07 -14.21
C LEU A 210 12.68 0.54 -15.60
N PHE A 211 12.89 1.32 -16.65
CA PHE A 211 12.56 0.95 -18.04
C PHE A 211 13.27 -0.34 -18.44
N ASN A 212 14.60 -0.38 -18.28
CA ASN A 212 15.42 -1.55 -18.61
C ASN A 212 15.02 -2.79 -17.78
N GLN A 213 14.65 -2.60 -16.51
CA GLN A 213 14.22 -3.70 -15.65
C GLN A 213 12.90 -4.30 -16.15
N LEU A 214 11.91 -3.46 -16.46
CA LEU A 214 10.58 -3.93 -16.86
C LEU A 214 10.58 -4.59 -18.24
N GLU A 215 11.38 -4.08 -19.17
CA GLU A 215 11.54 -4.65 -20.51
C GLU A 215 12.05 -6.10 -20.47
N GLN A 216 12.86 -6.45 -19.46
CA GLN A 216 13.43 -7.78 -19.28
C GLN A 216 12.50 -8.78 -18.57
N VAL A 217 11.31 -8.37 -18.13
CA VAL A 217 10.38 -9.27 -17.43
C VAL A 217 9.55 -10.06 -18.44
N GLU A 218 9.86 -11.35 -18.55
CA GLU A 218 9.06 -12.30 -19.33
C GLU A 218 7.92 -12.88 -18.48
N THR A 219 6.72 -12.93 -19.06
CA THR A 219 5.53 -13.54 -18.42
C THR A 219 4.54 -14.05 -19.48
N ASP A 220 3.94 -15.21 -19.22
CA ASP A 220 2.87 -15.79 -20.04
C ASP A 220 1.47 -15.32 -19.60
N GLU A 221 1.36 -14.61 -18.47
CA GLU A 221 0.08 -14.08 -17.98
C GLU A 221 -0.29 -12.80 -18.74
N SER A 222 -1.21 -12.91 -19.70
CA SER A 222 -1.64 -11.81 -20.60
C SER A 222 -1.98 -10.51 -19.86
N ARG A 223 -2.67 -10.60 -18.70
CA ARG A 223 -3.02 -9.42 -17.90
C ARG A 223 -1.78 -8.77 -17.30
N LEU A 224 -0.91 -9.54 -16.66
CA LEU A 224 0.34 -9.04 -16.10
C LEU A 224 1.25 -8.47 -17.19
N GLN A 225 1.29 -9.10 -18.37
CA GLN A 225 2.03 -8.58 -19.52
C GLN A 225 1.53 -7.19 -19.92
N SER A 226 0.21 -6.99 -19.98
CA SER A 226 -0.40 -5.69 -20.33
C SER A 226 -0.15 -4.63 -19.26
N GLU A 227 -0.22 -5.01 -17.98
CA GLU A 227 0.12 -4.13 -16.84
C GLU A 227 1.59 -3.67 -16.91
N LEU A 228 2.53 -4.60 -17.08
CA LEU A 228 3.95 -4.30 -17.19
C LEU A 228 4.25 -3.47 -18.43
N ALA A 229 3.65 -3.78 -19.57
CA ALA A 229 3.85 -3.05 -20.82
C ALA A 229 3.37 -1.59 -20.71
N LEU A 230 2.21 -1.34 -20.07
CA LEU A 230 1.74 0.03 -19.80
C LEU A 230 2.76 0.79 -18.95
N LEU A 231 3.25 0.17 -17.88
CA LEU A 231 4.18 0.79 -16.94
C LEU A 231 5.56 1.04 -17.57
N THR A 232 6.02 0.14 -18.45
CA THR A 232 7.22 0.33 -19.27
C THR A 232 7.05 1.55 -20.17
N ALA A 233 5.94 1.64 -20.91
CA ALA A 233 5.64 2.77 -21.78
C ALA A 233 5.60 4.09 -20.99
N LEU A 234 4.84 4.16 -19.90
CA LEU A 234 4.74 5.38 -19.07
C LEU A 234 6.09 5.78 -18.45
N SER A 235 6.90 4.82 -18.02
CA SER A 235 8.23 5.08 -17.46
C SER A 235 9.19 5.61 -18.53
N GLY A 236 9.14 5.06 -19.75
CA GLY A 236 9.91 5.54 -20.88
C GLY A 236 9.46 6.92 -21.36
N ILE A 237 8.15 7.19 -21.39
CA ILE A 237 7.64 8.53 -21.70
C ILE A 237 8.13 9.55 -20.65
N LEU A 238 8.09 9.22 -19.35
CA LEU A 238 8.67 10.09 -18.31
C LEU A 238 10.18 10.28 -18.48
N LEU A 239 10.92 9.23 -18.84
CA LEU A 239 12.36 9.30 -19.12
C LEU A 239 12.66 10.29 -20.25
N LEU A 240 11.85 10.28 -21.32
CA LEU A 240 12.10 11.10 -22.51
C LEU A 240 11.50 12.51 -22.44
N TYR A 241 10.33 12.67 -21.81
CA TYR A 241 9.47 13.85 -21.98
C TYR A 241 9.23 14.67 -20.70
N LYS A 242 9.71 14.24 -19.53
CA LYS A 242 9.48 14.96 -18.26
C LYS A 242 10.15 16.33 -18.20
N ASP A 243 11.37 16.46 -18.73
CA ASP A 243 12.20 17.67 -18.58
C ASP A 243 12.39 18.45 -19.91
N SER A 244 11.72 18.03 -20.98
CA SER A 244 12.04 18.47 -22.34
C SER A 244 10.99 19.41 -22.94
N ASN A 245 11.31 20.71 -22.92
CA ASN A 245 10.71 21.70 -23.81
C ASN A 245 11.13 21.50 -25.29
N ASN A 246 12.08 20.62 -25.59
CA ASN A 246 12.63 20.37 -26.93
C ASN A 246 13.29 18.98 -27.01
N VAL A 247 12.53 17.89 -27.11
CA VAL A 247 13.09 16.61 -27.56
C VAL A 247 12.46 16.26 -28.91
N ASP A 248 13.31 16.25 -29.93
CA ASP A 248 12.98 15.76 -31.27
C ASP A 248 12.49 14.31 -31.16
N ARG A 249 11.22 14.10 -31.53
CA ARG A 249 10.53 12.80 -31.51
C ARG A 249 11.22 11.72 -32.35
N GLU A 250 12.10 12.13 -33.29
CA GLU A 250 12.66 11.25 -34.33
C GLU A 250 14.10 10.76 -34.07
N HIS A 251 14.76 11.18 -32.98
CA HIS A 251 16.19 10.87 -32.74
C HIS A 251 16.50 10.15 -31.42
N ASN A 252 15.49 9.65 -30.70
CA ASN A 252 15.72 8.93 -29.45
C ASN A 252 15.55 7.42 -29.62
N GLY A 253 16.63 6.65 -29.46
CA GLY A 253 16.67 5.20 -29.69
C GLY A 253 15.92 4.34 -28.67
N TYR A 254 14.97 4.93 -27.92
CA TYR A 254 14.05 4.23 -27.02
C TYR A 254 12.58 4.38 -27.44
N PHE A 255 12.28 5.23 -28.43
CA PHE A 255 10.89 5.55 -28.77
C PHE A 255 10.15 4.36 -29.37
N ASP A 256 10.83 3.56 -30.19
CA ASP A 256 10.23 2.38 -30.82
C ASP A 256 9.86 1.33 -29.75
N GLU A 257 10.73 1.13 -28.75
CA GLU A 257 10.50 0.23 -27.61
C GLU A 257 9.35 0.74 -26.73
N ILE A 258 9.27 2.06 -26.50
CA ILE A 258 8.16 2.70 -25.77
C ILE A 258 6.84 2.49 -26.51
N LYS A 259 6.84 2.67 -27.83
CA LYS A 259 5.66 2.49 -28.67
C LYS A 259 5.23 1.03 -28.70
N GLU A 260 6.16 0.10 -28.84
CA GLU A 260 5.88 -1.33 -28.78
C GLU A 260 5.29 -1.73 -27.42
N ALA A 261 5.83 -1.22 -26.32
CA ALA A 261 5.28 -1.44 -24.99
C ALA A 261 3.86 -0.86 -24.84
N TYR A 262 3.62 0.34 -25.39
CA TYR A 262 2.27 0.92 -25.40
C TYR A 262 1.29 0.06 -26.19
N ASP A 263 1.66 -0.37 -27.40
CA ASP A 263 0.81 -1.20 -28.25
C ASP A 263 0.51 -2.55 -27.58
N LYS A 264 1.50 -3.17 -26.93
CA LYS A 264 1.29 -4.40 -26.12
C LYS A 264 0.35 -4.19 -24.94
N SER A 265 0.31 -2.99 -24.36
CA SER A 265 -0.58 -2.69 -23.24
C SER A 265 -2.05 -2.61 -23.65
N LEU A 266 -2.36 -2.40 -24.94
CA LEU A 266 -3.72 -2.32 -25.45
C LEU A 266 -4.42 -3.68 -25.55
N VAL A 267 -3.70 -4.78 -25.32
CA VAL A 267 -4.25 -6.15 -25.38
C VAL A 267 -5.31 -6.38 -24.31
N ASP A 268 -5.14 -5.83 -23.11
CA ASP A 268 -6.11 -5.88 -22.02
C ASP A 268 -6.55 -4.46 -21.65
N PRO A 269 -7.83 -4.07 -21.88
CA PRO A 269 -8.31 -2.72 -21.59
C PRO A 269 -8.23 -2.36 -20.09
N TYR A 270 -8.15 -3.37 -19.21
CA TYR A 270 -8.10 -3.19 -17.76
C TYR A 270 -7.04 -2.18 -17.31
N CYS A 271 -5.83 -2.24 -17.86
CA CYS A 271 -4.73 -1.40 -17.41
C CYS A 271 -4.94 0.07 -17.80
N HIS A 272 -5.51 0.33 -18.98
CA HIS A 272 -5.87 1.68 -19.43
C HIS A 272 -7.06 2.24 -18.68
N ASP A 273 -8.10 1.44 -18.44
CA ASP A 273 -9.24 1.83 -17.61
C ASP A 273 -8.78 2.22 -16.20
N THR A 274 -7.83 1.46 -15.64
CA THR A 274 -7.21 1.77 -14.34
C THR A 274 -6.43 3.08 -14.36
N LEU A 275 -5.67 3.36 -15.43
CA LEU A 275 -4.97 4.64 -15.60
C LEU A 275 -5.97 5.81 -15.66
N VAL A 276 -7.05 5.66 -16.41
CA VAL A 276 -8.11 6.68 -16.52
C VAL A 276 -8.79 6.91 -15.17
N GLU A 277 -9.14 5.86 -14.43
CA GLU A 277 -9.69 5.96 -13.07
C GLU A 277 -8.76 6.75 -12.13
N ILE A 278 -7.47 6.42 -12.16
CA ILE A 278 -6.46 7.10 -11.34
C ILE A 278 -6.32 8.58 -11.73
N LEU A 279 -6.29 8.89 -13.03
CA LEU A 279 -6.20 10.28 -13.52
C LEU A 279 -7.42 11.11 -13.15
N ARG A 280 -8.61 10.49 -13.07
CA ARG A 280 -9.87 11.15 -12.66
C ARG A 280 -9.95 11.43 -11.17
N THR A 281 -9.21 10.69 -10.35
CA THR A 281 -9.37 10.71 -8.88
C THR A 281 -8.17 11.30 -8.15
N LEU A 282 -6.95 11.16 -8.68
CA LEU A 282 -5.74 11.61 -8.02
C LEU A 282 -5.20 12.90 -8.63
N THR A 283 -4.93 13.86 -7.76
CA THR A 283 -4.25 15.10 -8.13
C THR A 283 -2.77 14.83 -8.46
N PRO A 284 -2.31 15.14 -9.69
CA PRO A 284 -0.90 15.06 -10.04
C PRO A 284 -0.05 16.06 -9.25
N VAL A 285 1.25 15.78 -9.09
CA VAL A 285 2.17 16.70 -8.42
C VAL A 285 2.85 17.59 -9.47
N HIS A 286 2.52 18.88 -9.48
CA HIS A 286 3.17 19.88 -10.32
C HIS A 286 4.11 20.75 -9.48
N ASN A 287 5.22 21.18 -10.06
CA ASN A 287 6.13 22.13 -9.42
C ASN A 287 5.45 23.52 -9.35
N GLY A 288 4.89 23.87 -8.20
CA GLY A 288 4.48 25.25 -7.87
C GLY A 288 3.11 25.71 -8.38
N GLN A 289 2.22 24.80 -8.81
CA GLN A 289 0.85 25.14 -9.22
C GLN A 289 -0.19 24.26 -8.52
N GLU A 290 -1.36 24.83 -8.23
CA GLU A 290 -2.54 24.05 -7.83
C GLU A 290 -2.95 23.15 -9.00
N SER A 291 -2.89 21.84 -8.80
CA SER A 291 -3.42 20.87 -9.76
C SER A 291 -4.71 20.25 -9.26
N LYS A 292 -5.48 19.74 -10.19
CA LYS A 292 -6.72 19.00 -9.95
C LYS A 292 -6.69 17.71 -10.79
N PRO A 293 -7.41 16.67 -10.34
CA PRO A 293 -7.64 15.48 -11.16
C PRO A 293 -8.24 15.86 -12.51
N LEU A 294 -7.99 15.05 -13.53
CA LEU A 294 -8.50 15.31 -14.89
C LEU A 294 -10.01 15.03 -14.95
N PRO A 295 -10.82 15.96 -15.51
CA PRO A 295 -12.24 15.74 -15.70
C PRO A 295 -12.48 14.87 -16.95
N LEU A 296 -12.03 13.62 -16.93
CA LEU A 296 -12.28 12.66 -18.00
C LEU A 296 -13.70 12.10 -17.89
N GLU A 297 -14.38 11.97 -19.03
CA GLU A 297 -15.70 11.37 -19.12
C GLU A 297 -15.66 9.87 -18.77
N GLU A 298 -16.82 9.34 -18.39
CA GLU A 298 -16.96 7.91 -18.18
C GLU A 298 -16.78 7.15 -19.50
N GLY A 299 -15.93 6.12 -19.49
CA GLY A 299 -15.57 5.41 -20.70
C GLY A 299 -14.60 6.15 -21.62
N PHE A 300 -13.87 7.17 -21.15
CA PHE A 300 -12.77 7.77 -21.91
C PHE A 300 -11.70 6.71 -22.26
N HIS A 301 -11.19 6.75 -23.50
CA HIS A 301 -10.06 5.93 -23.95
C HIS A 301 -9.05 6.80 -24.70
N PHE A 302 -7.77 6.44 -24.57
CA PHE A 302 -6.71 7.08 -25.33
C PHE A 302 -6.77 6.64 -26.80
N GLU A 303 -6.72 7.60 -27.72
CA GLU A 303 -6.68 7.31 -29.17
C GLU A 303 -5.30 6.81 -29.63
N GLY A 304 -4.27 7.10 -28.84
CA GLY A 304 -2.91 6.66 -29.11
C GLY A 304 -1.90 7.25 -28.13
N ILE A 305 -0.65 6.82 -28.27
CA ILE A 305 0.45 7.18 -27.37
C ILE A 305 0.70 8.70 -27.31
N ASP A 306 0.44 9.43 -28.39
CA ASP A 306 0.61 10.89 -28.45
C ASP A 306 -0.19 11.62 -27.35
N GLN A 307 -1.42 11.19 -27.07
CA GLN A 307 -2.23 11.79 -26.00
C GLN A 307 -1.58 11.56 -24.62
N VAL A 308 -0.99 10.39 -24.40
CA VAL A 308 -0.28 10.06 -23.16
C VAL A 308 1.00 10.87 -23.03
N ILE A 309 1.74 11.07 -24.12
CA ILE A 309 2.93 11.93 -24.16
C ILE A 309 2.56 13.37 -23.78
N GLU A 310 1.51 13.93 -24.37
CA GLU A 310 1.07 15.29 -24.03
C GLU A 310 0.65 15.40 -22.56
N LEU A 311 -0.05 14.39 -21.99
CA LEU A 311 -0.35 14.36 -20.57
C LEU A 311 0.89 14.30 -19.66
N VAL A 312 1.97 13.64 -20.09
CA VAL A 312 3.24 13.66 -19.36
C VAL A 312 3.91 15.04 -19.45
N ARG A 313 3.93 15.66 -20.63
CA ARG A 313 4.50 17.00 -20.84
C ARG A 313 3.75 18.07 -20.05
N ASP A 314 2.44 17.93 -19.96
CA ASP A 314 1.56 18.78 -19.15
C ASP A 314 1.64 18.44 -17.64
N LEU A 315 2.51 17.50 -17.24
CA LEU A 315 2.71 17.04 -15.86
C LEU A 315 1.43 16.47 -15.22
N LYS A 316 0.49 15.97 -16.04
CA LYS A 316 -0.72 15.28 -15.58
C LYS A 316 -0.45 13.81 -15.26
N ILE A 317 0.40 13.16 -16.05
CA ILE A 317 0.97 11.86 -15.68
C ILE A 317 2.34 12.13 -15.06
N THR A 318 2.48 11.77 -13.78
CA THR A 318 3.70 11.98 -12.99
C THR A 318 4.13 10.67 -12.34
N GLY A 319 5.31 10.64 -11.71
CA GLY A 319 5.74 9.50 -10.89
C GLY A 319 4.71 9.10 -9.82
N ARG A 320 3.91 10.04 -9.30
CA ARG A 320 2.81 9.73 -8.36
C ARG A 320 1.69 8.90 -8.99
N ILE A 321 1.32 9.21 -10.25
CA ILE A 321 0.32 8.45 -11.00
C ILE A 321 0.83 7.03 -11.24
N ILE A 322 2.09 6.90 -11.66
CA ILE A 322 2.73 5.58 -11.85
C ILE A 322 2.82 4.80 -10.53
N CYS A 323 3.22 5.43 -9.40
CA CYS A 323 3.19 4.79 -8.08
C CYS A 323 1.80 4.33 -7.65
N SER A 324 0.76 5.06 -8.05
CA SER A 324 -0.62 4.67 -7.76
C SER A 324 -1.05 3.47 -8.60
N LEU A 325 -0.61 3.38 -9.86
CA LEU A 325 -0.78 2.19 -10.70
C LEU A 325 -0.07 0.97 -10.13
N TRP A 326 1.20 1.11 -9.72
CA TRP A 326 1.93 0.04 -9.00
C TRP A 326 1.12 -0.47 -7.82
N GLY A 327 0.53 0.45 -7.06
CA GLY A 327 -0.22 0.13 -5.85
C GLY A 327 -1.49 -0.63 -6.19
N ARG A 328 -2.21 -0.18 -7.22
CA ARG A 328 -3.43 -0.84 -7.67
C ARG A 328 -3.17 -2.25 -8.15
N PHE A 329 -2.16 -2.45 -9.01
CA PHE A 329 -1.81 -3.78 -9.50
C PHE A 329 -1.26 -4.69 -8.40
N GLU A 330 -0.51 -4.15 -7.43
CA GLU A 330 -0.10 -4.91 -6.25
C GLU A 330 -1.32 -5.39 -5.45
N LEU A 331 -2.26 -4.49 -5.14
CA LEU A 331 -3.50 -4.79 -4.45
C LEU A 331 -4.32 -5.86 -5.18
N ASP A 332 -4.52 -5.71 -6.48
CA ASP A 332 -5.28 -6.69 -7.27
C ASP A 332 -4.61 -8.07 -7.29
N SER A 333 -3.28 -8.11 -7.19
CA SER A 333 -2.53 -9.36 -7.04
C SER A 333 -2.74 -10.04 -5.68
N LYS A 334 -3.05 -9.25 -4.62
CA LYS A 334 -3.33 -9.74 -3.25
C LYS A 334 -4.74 -10.29 -3.05
N VAL A 335 -5.67 -10.03 -3.98
CA VAL A 335 -7.09 -10.44 -3.86
C VAL A 335 -7.24 -11.97 -3.71
N ALA A 336 -6.31 -12.77 -4.24
CA ALA A 336 -6.40 -14.22 -4.21
C ALA A 336 -6.19 -14.87 -2.83
N SER A 337 -5.72 -14.14 -1.80
CA SER A 337 -5.31 -14.74 -0.51
C SER A 337 -5.97 -14.13 0.74
N SER A 338 -6.66 -12.98 0.66
CA SER A 338 -7.04 -12.21 1.86
C SER A 338 -8.38 -11.44 1.81
N ALA A 339 -9.25 -11.71 0.82
CA ALA A 339 -10.46 -10.93 0.56
C ALA A 339 -11.57 -11.00 1.63
N GLU A 340 -11.43 -11.84 2.65
CA GLU A 340 -12.46 -12.03 3.68
C GLU A 340 -12.11 -11.32 5.01
N GLY A 341 -13.16 -10.88 5.72
CA GLY A 341 -13.04 -10.23 7.03
C GLY A 341 -12.41 -8.84 6.99
N ILE A 342 -11.76 -8.44 8.09
CA ILE A 342 -11.21 -7.08 8.28
C ILE A 342 -10.17 -6.73 7.20
N MET A 343 -9.47 -7.73 6.66
CA MET A 343 -8.37 -7.49 5.72
C MET A 343 -8.89 -7.24 4.30
N GLY A 344 -10.05 -7.77 3.94
CA GLY A 344 -10.81 -7.32 2.78
C GLY A 344 -11.23 -5.85 2.90
N ILE A 345 -11.64 -5.40 4.09
CA ILE A 345 -11.97 -3.98 4.34
C ILE A 345 -10.73 -3.10 4.17
N ILE A 346 -9.60 -3.49 4.77
CA ILE A 346 -8.32 -2.79 4.63
C ILE A 346 -7.92 -2.67 3.16
N HIS A 347 -8.11 -3.74 2.39
CA HIS A 347 -7.81 -3.74 0.97
C HIS A 347 -8.65 -2.72 0.18
N GLU A 348 -9.96 -2.70 0.39
CA GLU A 348 -10.85 -1.71 -0.26
C GLU A 348 -10.50 -0.27 0.15
N GLU A 349 -10.17 -0.03 1.42
CA GLU A 349 -9.75 1.30 1.86
C GLU A 349 -8.42 1.72 1.21
N TRP A 350 -7.47 0.79 1.01
CA TRP A 350 -6.25 1.09 0.24
C TRP A 350 -6.52 1.39 -1.23
N ARG A 351 -7.53 0.77 -1.86
CA ARG A 351 -7.97 1.10 -3.23
C ARG A 351 -8.50 2.53 -3.32
N GLY A 352 -9.14 3.04 -2.26
CA GLY A 352 -9.55 4.45 -2.17
C GLY A 352 -8.40 5.43 -1.87
N HIS A 353 -7.22 4.92 -1.49
CA HIS A 353 -6.08 5.71 -1.02
C HIS A 353 -4.76 5.28 -1.67
N LEU A 354 -4.78 4.91 -2.96
CA LEU A 354 -3.61 4.40 -3.71
C LEU A 354 -2.38 5.30 -3.63
N ASN A 355 -2.58 6.62 -3.62
CA ASN A 355 -1.50 7.60 -3.49
C ASN A 355 -0.70 7.49 -2.18
N LYS A 356 -1.26 6.83 -1.16
CA LYS A 356 -0.61 6.61 0.14
C LYS A 356 0.11 5.27 0.24
N MET A 357 -0.19 4.30 -0.62
CA MET A 357 0.30 2.92 -0.50
C MET A 357 1.84 2.81 -0.55
N TYR A 358 2.48 3.71 -1.28
CA TYR A 358 3.95 3.89 -1.28
C TYR A 358 4.39 5.29 -0.84
N GLY A 359 3.44 6.16 -0.48
CA GLY A 359 3.65 7.56 -0.14
C GLY A 359 4.08 7.80 1.31
N PHE A 360 4.83 6.89 1.93
CA PHE A 360 5.28 6.99 3.33
C PHE A 360 6.48 7.95 3.52
N GLU A 361 6.55 9.00 2.71
CA GLU A 361 7.62 10.01 2.70
C GLU A 361 7.23 11.33 3.36
#